data_AF-A0A535JCU3-F1
#
_entry.id   AF-A0A535JCU3-F1
#
_cell.length_a   1.000
_cell.length_b   1.000
_cell.length_c   1.000
_cell.angle_alpha   90.00
_cell.angle_beta   90.00
_cell.angle_gamma   90.00
#
_symmetry.space_group_name_H-M   'P 1'
#
loop_
_entity.id
_entity.type
_entity.pdbx_description
1 polymer ?
#
loop_
_entity_poly.entity_id
_entity_poly.type
_entity_poly.pdbx_seq_one_letter_code
_entity_poly.pdbx_strand_id
1 'polypeptide(L)'
;MTTSTLLRVTAVVALLQFFGHAALFVRAKPTHGDAEVTVVAAMKAHRFNFGGSMRSYWEMYFGYGLEAAFICLVEAILFWQLAIIAGTTPAMVRPIIALFLVANVAHAILVTRYFFLVPLVPDILIALLLAWTLVMSGRSAGR
;
A
#
# COMPACT_ATOMS: atom_id res chain seq x y z
N MET A 1 -3.44 12.40 -21.29
CA MET A 1 -3.49 12.64 -19.83
C MET A 1 -2.28 13.47 -19.43
N THR A 2 -2.41 14.40 -18.48
CA THR A 2 -1.27 15.15 -17.94
C THR A 2 -0.63 14.37 -16.78
N THR A 3 0.60 14.74 -16.39
CA THR A 3 1.27 14.22 -15.18
C THR A 3 0.39 14.39 -13.94
N SER A 4 -0.25 15.56 -13.80
CA SER A 4 -1.18 15.85 -12.72
C SER A 4 -2.37 14.87 -12.72
N THR A 5 -3.03 14.64 -13.87
CA THR A 5 -4.16 13.70 -13.96
C THR A 5 -3.75 12.28 -13.58
N LEU A 6 -2.60 11.79 -14.06
CA LEU A 6 -2.14 10.43 -13.72
C LEU A 6 -1.88 10.28 -12.21
N LEU A 7 -1.28 11.29 -11.57
CA LEU A 7 -1.08 11.29 -10.12
C LEU A 7 -2.39 11.37 -9.33
N ARG A 8 -3.40 12.09 -9.82
CA ARG A 8 -4.76 12.07 -9.22
C ARG A 8 -5.36 10.66 -9.26
N VAL A 9 -5.27 9.99 -10.40
CA VAL A 9 -5.76 8.60 -10.54
C VAL A 9 -4.99 7.67 -9.61
N THR A 10 -3.66 7.80 -9.55
CA THR A 10 -2.81 7.01 -8.65
C THR A 10 -3.19 7.23 -7.18
N ALA A 11 -3.44 8.47 -6.77
CA ALA A 11 -3.92 8.81 -5.43
C ALA A 11 -5.25 8.14 -5.08
N VAL A 12 -6.20 8.12 -6.03
CA VAL A 12 -7.50 7.44 -5.83
C VAL A 12 -7.31 5.93 -5.69
N VAL A 13 -6.45 5.31 -6.50
CA VAL A 13 -6.15 3.86 -6.38
C VAL A 13 -5.53 3.54 -5.02
N ALA A 14 -4.55 4.33 -4.57
CA ALA A 14 -3.95 4.18 -3.24
C ALA A 14 -4.98 4.36 -2.11
N LEU A 15 -5.93 5.29 -2.26
CA LEU A 15 -7.01 5.48 -1.29
C LEU A 15 -7.97 4.28 -1.25
N LEU A 16 -8.28 3.68 -2.40
CA LEU A 16 -9.06 2.44 -2.44
C LEU A 16 -8.28 1.29 -1.79
N GLN A 17 -6.96 1.21 -2.01
CA GLN A 17 -6.08 0.23 -1.36
C GLN A 17 -6.09 0.40 0.17
N PHE A 18 -6.10 1.64 0.68
CA PHE A 18 -6.25 1.93 2.11
C PHE A 18 -7.55 1.34 2.67
N PHE A 19 -8.70 1.65 2.05
CA PHE A 19 -9.98 1.13 2.52
C PHE A 19 -10.05 -0.40 2.44
N GLY A 20 -9.47 -0.99 1.38
CA GLY A 20 -9.36 -2.44 1.23
C GLY A 20 -8.58 -3.10 2.37
N HIS A 21 -7.38 -2.60 2.67
CA HIS A 21 -6.55 -3.11 3.77
C HIS A 21 -7.24 -2.91 5.12
N ALA A 22 -7.72 -1.69 5.42
CA ALA A 22 -8.40 -1.40 6.67
C ALA A 22 -9.61 -2.32 6.88
N ALA A 23 -10.45 -2.49 5.86
CA ALA A 23 -11.62 -3.36 5.94
C ALA A 23 -11.25 -4.83 6.16
N LEU A 24 -10.19 -5.32 5.49
CA LEU A 24 -9.74 -6.71 5.62
C LEU A 24 -9.30 -7.02 7.05
N PHE A 25 -8.49 -6.16 7.65
CA PHE A 25 -7.94 -6.41 9.00
C PHE A 25 -8.95 -6.14 10.10
N VAL A 26 -9.76 -5.07 10.00
CA VAL A 26 -10.83 -4.78 11.00
C VAL A 26 -11.89 -5.87 11.03
N ARG A 27 -12.14 -6.55 9.90
CA ARG A 27 -13.13 -7.63 9.79
C ARG A 27 -12.52 -9.03 9.92
N ALA A 28 -11.21 -9.14 10.19
CA ALA A 28 -10.51 -10.41 10.25
C ALA A 28 -11.06 -11.31 11.38
N LYS A 29 -11.61 -12.45 10.98
CA LYS A 29 -12.13 -13.49 11.88
C LYS A 29 -12.03 -14.85 11.19
N PRO A 30 -11.92 -15.96 11.95
CA PRO A 30 -11.96 -17.30 11.38
C PRO A 30 -13.31 -17.55 10.67
N THR A 31 -13.28 -18.26 9.55
CA THR A 31 -14.45 -18.56 8.70
C THR A 31 -14.53 -20.02 8.24
N HIS A 32 -13.59 -20.88 8.61
CA HIS A 32 -13.40 -22.25 8.12
C HIS A 32 -13.48 -23.29 9.25
N GLY A 33 -14.51 -23.18 10.10
CA GLY A 33 -14.85 -24.18 11.11
C GLY A 33 -13.99 -24.18 12.38
N ASP A 34 -14.26 -25.15 13.26
CA ASP A 34 -13.78 -25.15 14.66
C ASP A 34 -12.26 -25.26 14.79
N ALA A 35 -11.59 -25.92 13.84
CA ALA A 35 -10.14 -26.05 13.83
C ALA A 35 -9.46 -24.68 13.64
N GLU A 36 -9.92 -23.86 12.69
CA GLU A 36 -9.40 -22.50 12.48
C GLU A 36 -9.69 -21.61 13.69
N VAL A 37 -10.91 -21.69 14.23
CA VAL A 37 -11.32 -20.95 15.43
C VAL A 37 -10.38 -21.25 16.60
N THR A 38 -10.05 -22.52 16.83
CA THR A 38 -9.16 -22.96 17.92
C THR A 38 -7.75 -22.40 17.74
N VAL A 39 -7.18 -22.48 16.53
CA VAL A 39 -5.84 -21.97 16.25
C VAL A 39 -5.78 -20.44 16.41
N VAL A 40 -6.76 -19.72 15.85
CA VAL A 40 -6.82 -18.25 15.99
C VAL A 40 -7.00 -17.85 17.45
N ALA A 41 -7.77 -18.59 18.24
CA ALA A 41 -7.90 -18.34 19.69
C ALA A 41 -6.55 -18.50 20.41
N ALA A 42 -5.76 -19.53 20.08
CA ALA A 42 -4.42 -19.71 20.64
C ALA A 42 -3.47 -18.57 20.24
N MET A 43 -3.49 -18.12 18.97
CA MET A 43 -2.70 -16.99 18.47
C MET A 43 -3.04 -15.66 19.15
N LYS A 44 -4.28 -15.51 19.63
CA LYS A 44 -4.75 -14.35 20.41
C LYS A 44 -4.29 -14.43 21.87
N ALA A 45 -4.39 -15.62 22.47
CA ALA A 45 -4.17 -15.83 23.89
C ALA A 45 -2.68 -15.89 24.28
N HIS A 46 -1.84 -16.54 23.46
CA HIS A 46 -0.43 -16.73 23.81
C HIS A 46 0.38 -15.46 23.54
N ARG A 47 1.13 -14.99 24.56
CA ARG A 47 1.94 -13.77 24.50
C ARG A 47 3.42 -14.11 24.56
N PHE A 48 4.21 -13.47 23.70
CA PHE A 48 5.66 -13.57 23.65
C PHE A 48 6.28 -12.22 24.00
N ASN A 49 7.53 -12.24 24.45
CA ASN A 49 8.31 -11.04 24.67
C ASN A 49 8.96 -10.60 23.34
N PHE A 50 8.44 -9.53 22.75
CA PHE A 50 9.02 -8.86 21.58
C PHE A 50 9.69 -7.56 22.03
N GLY A 51 11.01 -7.56 22.15
CA GLY A 51 11.78 -6.35 22.49
C GLY A 51 11.39 -5.71 23.82
N GLY A 52 11.01 -6.52 24.82
CA GLY A 52 10.54 -6.05 26.14
C GLY A 52 9.03 -5.85 26.24
N SER A 53 8.29 -5.93 25.12
CA SER A 53 6.83 -5.82 25.11
C SER A 53 6.17 -7.19 24.98
N MET A 54 5.27 -7.52 25.89
CA MET A 54 4.45 -8.73 25.75
C MET A 54 3.41 -8.51 24.68
N ARG A 55 3.46 -9.26 23.58
CA ARG A 55 2.45 -9.25 22.49
C ARG A 55 2.09 -10.65 22.02
N SER A 56 0.86 -10.84 21.55
CA SER A 56 0.46 -12.07 20.88
C SER A 56 0.73 -12.00 19.38
N TYR A 57 0.78 -13.17 18.71
CA TYR A 57 0.90 -13.20 17.25
C TYR A 57 -0.28 -12.50 16.57
N TRP A 58 -1.48 -12.57 17.15
CA TRP A 58 -2.64 -11.86 16.63
C TRP A 58 -2.48 -10.34 16.71
N GLU A 59 -1.99 -9.81 17.83
CA GLU A 59 -1.74 -8.37 17.98
C GLU A 59 -0.72 -7.86 16.94
N MET A 60 0.35 -8.64 16.69
CA MET A 60 1.35 -8.31 15.66
C MET A 60 0.75 -8.36 14.25
N TYR A 61 0.02 -9.42 13.91
CA TYR A 61 -0.65 -9.57 12.61
C TYR A 61 -1.63 -8.42 12.34
N PHE A 62 -2.49 -8.11 13.31
CA PHE A 62 -3.45 -7.02 13.20
C PHE A 62 -2.75 -5.65 13.12
N GLY A 63 -1.74 -5.42 13.95
CA GLY A 63 -0.95 -4.19 13.97
C GLY A 63 -0.25 -3.91 12.64
N TYR A 64 0.47 -4.90 12.08
CA TYR A 64 1.09 -4.77 10.76
C TYR A 64 0.07 -4.56 9.64
N GLY A 65 -1.11 -5.17 9.75
CA GLY A 65 -2.21 -4.93 8.82
C GLY A 65 -2.74 -3.49 8.84
N LEU A 66 -2.86 -2.89 10.03
CA LEU A 66 -3.22 -1.49 10.18
C LEU A 66 -2.11 -0.56 9.70
N GLU A 67 -0.84 -0.90 9.95
CA GLU A 67 0.31 -0.16 9.42
C GLU A 67 0.31 -0.14 7.88
N ALA A 68 0.05 -1.29 7.24
CA ALA A 68 -0.10 -1.37 5.79
C ALA A 68 -1.21 -0.44 5.27
N ALA A 69 -2.38 -0.43 5.92
CA ALA A 69 -3.45 0.50 5.57
C ALA A 69 -3.00 1.95 5.74
N PHE A 70 -2.37 2.30 6.87
CA PHE A 70 -1.88 3.64 7.14
C PHE A 70 -0.87 4.11 6.07
N ILE A 71 0.07 3.26 5.64
CA ILE A 71 1.01 3.56 4.57
C ILE A 71 0.26 3.88 3.27
N CYS A 72 -0.77 3.10 2.91
CA CYS A 72 -1.58 3.37 1.72
C CYS A 72 -2.28 4.74 1.78
N LEU A 73 -2.75 5.16 2.96
CA LEU A 73 -3.34 6.48 3.17
C LEU A 73 -2.30 7.59 2.98
N VAL A 74 -1.10 7.41 3.52
CA VAL A 74 0.02 8.35 3.33
C VAL A 74 0.39 8.47 1.85
N GLU A 75 0.47 7.34 1.13
CA GLU A 75 0.71 7.34 -0.32
C GLU A 75 -0.38 8.09 -1.08
N ALA A 76 -1.66 7.86 -0.77
CA ALA A 76 -2.77 8.55 -1.39
C ALA A 76 -2.68 10.07 -1.22
N ILE A 77 -2.39 10.53 0.00
CA ILE A 77 -2.22 11.96 0.31
C ILE A 77 -1.00 12.52 -0.44
N LEU A 78 0.12 11.80 -0.45
CA LEU A 78 1.33 12.24 -1.13
C LEU A 78 1.12 12.36 -2.64
N PHE A 79 0.53 11.35 -3.30
CA PHE A 79 0.24 11.40 -4.73
C PHE A 79 -0.74 12.54 -5.07
N TRP A 80 -1.70 12.83 -4.18
CA TRP A 80 -2.57 13.99 -4.33
C TRP A 80 -1.81 15.32 -4.26
N GLN A 81 -0.85 15.46 -3.34
CA GLN A 81 0.01 16.65 -3.26
C GLN A 81 0.93 16.78 -4.48
N LEU A 82 1.57 15.69 -4.92
CA LEU A 82 2.40 15.68 -6.12
C LEU A 82 1.60 16.04 -7.37
N ALA A 83 0.33 15.65 -7.46
CA ALA A 83 -0.53 16.04 -8.56
C ALA A 83 -0.72 17.57 -8.64
N ILE A 84 -0.79 18.26 -7.50
CA ILE A 84 -0.90 19.73 -7.44
C ILE A 84 0.41 20.35 -7.96
N ILE A 85 1.56 19.89 -7.46
CA ILE A 85 2.88 20.39 -7.88
C ILE A 85 3.13 20.13 -9.37
N ALA A 86 2.76 18.94 -9.86
CA ALA A 86 2.89 18.58 -11.27
C ALA A 86 1.97 19.37 -12.20
N GLY A 87 0.98 20.10 -11.67
CA GLY A 87 0.17 21.04 -12.44
C GLY A 87 0.97 22.25 -12.94
N THR A 88 2.03 22.63 -12.23
CA THR A 88 2.90 23.75 -12.60
C THR A 88 4.28 23.28 -13.05
N THR A 89 4.88 22.33 -12.32
CA THR A 89 6.27 21.89 -12.58
C THR A 89 6.39 20.36 -12.60
N PRO A 90 5.99 19.70 -13.71
CA PRO A 90 5.96 18.25 -13.83
C PRO A 90 7.31 17.55 -13.61
N ALA A 91 8.43 18.23 -13.90
CA ALA A 91 9.76 17.64 -13.77
C ALA A 91 10.19 17.47 -12.30
N MET A 92 9.73 18.33 -11.40
CA MET A 92 10.15 18.32 -9.98
C MET A 92 9.69 17.08 -9.22
N VAL A 93 8.58 16.47 -9.63
CA VAL A 93 8.01 15.30 -8.93
C VAL A 93 8.66 13.97 -9.33
N ARG A 94 9.51 13.96 -10.36
CA ARG A 94 10.08 12.73 -10.94
C ARG A 94 10.87 11.86 -9.96
N PRO A 95 11.77 12.40 -9.11
CA PRO A 95 12.54 11.57 -8.19
C PRO A 95 11.63 10.81 -7.20
N ILE A 96 10.59 11.48 -6.70
CA ILE A 96 9.63 10.87 -5.77
C ILE A 96 8.80 9.80 -6.49
N ILE A 97 8.34 10.06 -7.71
CA ILE A 97 7.62 9.06 -8.50
C ILE A 97 8.48 7.81 -8.74
N ALA A 98 9.77 7.99 -9.07
CA ALA A 98 10.68 6.87 -9.27
C ALA A 98 10.89 6.05 -8.00
N LEU A 99 11.03 6.71 -6.84
CA LEU A 99 11.12 6.04 -5.55
C LEU A 99 9.88 5.19 -5.27
N PHE A 100 8.68 5.75 -5.42
CA PHE A 100 7.44 5.03 -5.14
C PHE A 100 7.13 3.93 -6.16
N LEU A 101 7.59 4.07 -7.40
CA LEU A 101 7.55 2.98 -8.39
C LEU A 101 8.37 1.79 -7.90
N VAL A 102 9.62 2.01 -7.49
CA VAL A 102 10.48 0.93 -6.97
C VAL A 102 9.90 0.34 -5.70
N ALA A 103 9.37 1.19 -4.80
CA ALA A 103 8.73 0.74 -3.57
C ALA A 103 7.52 -0.18 -3.83
N ASN A 104 6.62 0.21 -4.74
CA ASN A 104 5.45 -0.60 -5.10
C ASN A 104 5.82 -1.92 -5.79
N VAL A 105 6.87 -1.93 -6.63
CA VAL A 105 7.39 -3.18 -7.23
C VAL A 105 7.99 -4.09 -6.17
N ALA A 106 8.78 -3.55 -5.23
CA ALA A 106 9.35 -4.32 -4.13
C ALA A 106 8.24 -4.87 -3.21
N HIS A 107 7.23 -4.07 -2.91
CA HIS A 107 6.07 -4.48 -2.12
C HIS A 107 5.29 -5.60 -2.82
N ALA A 108 5.03 -5.48 -4.13
CA ALA A 108 4.40 -6.52 -4.94
C ALA A 108 5.15 -7.88 -4.84
N ILE A 109 6.48 -7.86 -4.85
CA ILE A 109 7.30 -9.07 -4.65
C ILE A 109 7.06 -9.66 -3.24
N LEU A 110 7.06 -8.83 -2.19
CA LEU A 110 6.78 -9.29 -0.82
C LEU A 110 5.37 -9.87 -0.69
N VAL A 111 4.37 -9.26 -1.32
CA VAL A 111 2.97 -9.75 -1.35
C VAL A 111 2.90 -11.16 -1.92
N THR A 112 3.58 -11.42 -3.05
CA THR A 112 3.59 -12.77 -3.64
C THR A 112 4.27 -13.83 -2.78
N ARG A 113 5.18 -13.44 -1.87
CA ARG A 113 5.93 -14.38 -1.03
C ARG A 113 5.23 -14.69 0.29
N TYR A 114 4.64 -13.68 0.94
CA TYR A 114 4.16 -13.78 2.32
C TYR A 114 2.64 -13.66 2.46
N PHE A 115 1.95 -13.24 1.40
CA PHE A 115 0.52 -12.98 1.40
C PHE A 115 -0.17 -13.74 0.26
N PHE A 116 -1.45 -13.43 0.03
CA PHE A 116 -2.24 -13.95 -1.08
C PHE A 116 -2.30 -12.92 -2.22
N LEU A 117 -2.88 -13.28 -3.37
CA LEU A 117 -2.74 -12.47 -4.59
C LEU A 117 -3.65 -11.24 -4.67
N VAL A 118 -4.70 -11.13 -3.84
CA VAL A 118 -5.65 -9.99 -3.96
C VAL A 118 -4.99 -8.63 -3.67
N PRO A 119 -4.16 -8.46 -2.62
CA PRO A 119 -3.47 -7.20 -2.35
C PRO A 119 -2.46 -6.80 -3.45
N LEU A 120 -2.04 -7.72 -4.31
CA LEU A 120 -1.09 -7.46 -5.40
C LEU A 120 -1.67 -6.54 -6.49
N VAL A 121 -2.98 -6.63 -6.72
CA VAL A 121 -3.64 -5.93 -7.82
C VAL A 121 -3.43 -4.41 -7.77
N PRO A 122 -3.74 -3.72 -6.66
CA PRO A 122 -3.57 -2.28 -6.61
C PRO A 122 -2.09 -1.84 -6.61
N ASP A 123 -1.15 -2.62 -6.05
CA ASP A 123 0.30 -2.32 -6.12
C ASP A 123 0.81 -2.33 -7.57
N ILE A 124 0.42 -3.35 -8.36
CA ILE A 124 0.77 -3.41 -9.79
C ILE A 124 0.15 -2.23 -10.54
N LEU A 125 -1.11 -1.91 -10.26
CA LEU A 125 -1.79 -0.79 -10.91
C LEU A 125 -1.12 0.56 -10.59
N ILE A 126 -0.76 0.80 -9.33
CA ILE A 126 0.00 1.98 -8.90
C ILE A 126 1.35 2.02 -9.60
N ALA A 127 2.10 0.92 -9.63
CA ALA A 127 3.38 0.85 -10.33
C ALA A 127 3.25 1.19 -11.83
N LEU A 128 2.25 0.63 -12.52
CA LEU A 128 2.01 0.95 -13.94
C LEU A 128 1.65 2.43 -14.16
N LEU A 129 0.82 3.01 -13.28
CA LEU A 129 0.47 4.43 -13.35
C LEU A 129 1.69 5.34 -13.09
N LEU A 130 2.53 5.00 -12.11
CA LEU A 130 3.76 5.74 -11.81
C LEU A 130 4.78 5.63 -12.95
N ALA A 131 4.95 4.45 -13.54
CA ALA A 131 5.79 4.26 -14.72
C ALA A 131 5.30 5.12 -15.90
N TRP A 132 3.98 5.14 -16.16
CA TRP A 132 3.40 6.02 -17.18
C TRP A 132 3.64 7.51 -16.84
N THR A 133 3.51 7.88 -15.58
CA THR A 133 3.76 9.25 -15.11
C THR A 133 5.22 9.68 -15.33
N LEU A 134 6.20 8.78 -15.13
CA LEU A 134 7.61 9.06 -15.43
C LEU A 134 7.85 9.29 -16.93
N VAL A 135 7.22 8.51 -17.80
CA VAL A 135 7.35 8.70 -19.25
C VAL A 135 6.76 10.05 -19.67
N MET A 136 5.56 10.39 -19.16
CA MET A 136 4.88 11.64 -19.53
C MET A 136 5.59 12.88 -18.99
N SER A 137 6.07 12.87 -17.75
CA SER A 137 6.80 14.00 -17.15
C SER A 137 8.13 14.30 -17.84
N GLY A 138 8.77 13.32 -18.47
CA GLY A 138 10.01 13.52 -19.23
C GLY A 138 9.80 14.25 -20.56
N ARG A 139 8.64 14.04 -21.20
CA ARG A 139 8.29 14.70 -22.47
C ARG A 139 8.01 16.20 -22.33
N SER A 140 7.63 16.63 -21.12
CA SER A 140 7.42 18.05 -20.80
C SER A 140 8.71 18.82 -20.49
N ALA A 141 9.81 18.13 -20.17
CA ALA A 141 11.10 18.76 -19.86
C ALA A 141 12.02 18.94 -21.09
N GLY A 142 11.69 18.26 -22.20
CA GLY A 142 12.42 18.36 -23.48
C GLY A 142 11.79 19.33 -24.49
N ARG A 143 10.84 20.16 -24.04
CA ARG A 143 10.27 21.30 -24.78
C ARG A 143 10.65 22.58 -24.05
#